data_AF-A0A081AAQ7-F1
#
_entry.id   AF-A0A081AAQ7-F1
#
_cell.length_a   1.000
_cell.length_b   1.000
_cell.length_c   1.000
_cell.angle_alpha   90.00
_cell.angle_beta   90.00
_cell.angle_gamma   90.00
#
_symmetry.space_group_name_H-M   'P 1'
#
loop_
_entity.id
_entity.type
_entity.pdbx_description
1 polymer ?
#
loop_
_entity_poly.entity_id
_entity_poly.type
_entity_poly.pdbx_seq_one_letter_code
_entity_poly.pdbx_strand_id
1 'polypeptide(L)'
;MLLYRCIAGFACMGFAFFAMSQMALADASSLVFVSPVLTFFMGALFLHEKIDPISLISAITAFGGLICVVRPGFLFGYDHPTAASDGSWVAVCSALLGAFSQVFVFLTMRQLKGLNVFVIVHYFALASVILTMLWLALIQQSFYMPDTFLLWRAIIGTGIATFGGQMFLTRGFQLEKAGIAAVMRYLDVVFVFIWDSLILGEHINHWSIVGAVVILTCAVIIAVRKIQMTMKD
;
A
#
# COMPACT_ATOMS: atom_id res chain seq x y z
N MET A 1 -6.23 13.81 15.46
CA MET A 1 -6.01 12.48 14.83
C MET A 1 -6.68 12.34 13.47
N LEU A 2 -7.99 12.63 13.32
CA LEU A 2 -8.68 12.47 12.03
C LEU A 2 -8.12 13.37 10.91
N LEU A 3 -7.91 14.66 11.19
CA LEU A 3 -7.30 15.60 10.23
C LEU A 3 -5.89 15.15 9.82
N TYR A 4 -5.10 14.67 10.78
CA TYR A 4 -3.76 14.14 10.51
C TYR A 4 -3.80 12.90 9.61
N ARG A 5 -4.73 11.95 9.85
CA ARG A 5 -5.01 10.80 8.98
C ARG A 5 -5.38 11.23 7.55
N CYS A 6 -6.13 12.32 7.40
CA CYS A 6 -6.51 12.85 6.09
C CYS A 6 -5.31 13.44 5.34
N ILE A 7 -4.52 14.30 6.00
CA ILE A 7 -3.33 14.92 5.40
C ILE A 7 -2.28 13.86 5.07
N ALA A 8 -1.98 12.94 5.99
CA ALA A 8 -1.02 11.86 5.74
C ALA A 8 -1.49 10.93 4.61
N GLY A 9 -2.80 10.67 4.52
CA GLY A 9 -3.38 9.88 3.44
C GLY A 9 -3.26 10.56 2.07
N PHE A 10 -3.56 11.86 2.00
CA PHE A 10 -3.40 12.64 0.78
C PHE A 10 -1.93 12.74 0.35
N ALA A 11 -1.02 13.03 1.29
CA ALA A 11 0.41 13.09 1.03
C ALA A 11 0.96 11.73 0.56
N CYS A 12 0.55 10.63 1.20
CA CYS A 12 0.90 9.27 0.79
C CYS A 12 0.50 9.00 -0.67
N MET A 13 -0.76 9.28 -1.04
CA MET A 13 -1.22 9.08 -2.41
C MET A 13 -0.47 9.98 -3.39
N GLY A 14 -0.33 11.27 -3.10
CA GLY A 14 0.37 12.23 -3.98
C GLY A 14 1.82 11.82 -4.24
N PHE A 15 2.57 11.49 -3.20
CA PHE A 15 3.97 11.07 -3.34
C PHE A 15 4.12 9.72 -4.03
N ALA A 16 3.22 8.76 -3.79
CA ALA A 16 3.23 7.47 -4.45
C ALA A 16 2.93 7.61 -5.96
N PHE A 17 1.92 8.40 -6.34
CA PHE A 17 1.61 8.67 -7.74
C PHE A 17 2.73 9.43 -8.46
N PHE A 18 3.33 10.42 -7.79
CA PHE A 18 4.48 11.13 -8.35
C PHE A 18 5.70 10.21 -8.55
N ALA A 19 5.95 9.27 -7.63
CA ALA A 19 6.97 8.25 -7.83
C ALA A 19 6.64 7.39 -9.05
N MET A 20 5.41 6.85 -9.13
CA MET A 20 4.96 6.01 -10.24
C MET A 20 5.00 6.71 -11.61
N SER A 21 4.90 8.04 -11.67
CA SER A 21 5.04 8.79 -12.93
C SER A 21 6.49 9.02 -13.35
N GLN A 22 7.45 8.95 -12.41
CA GLN A 22 8.85 9.31 -12.64
C GLN A 22 9.83 8.12 -12.63
N MET A 23 9.38 6.92 -12.22
CA MET A 23 10.19 5.70 -12.23
C MET A 23 9.36 4.48 -12.66
N ALA A 24 10.02 3.35 -12.90
CA ALA A 24 9.33 2.11 -13.21
C ALA A 24 8.35 1.71 -12.10
N LEU A 25 7.17 1.21 -12.48
CA LEU A 25 6.12 0.81 -11.54
C LEU A 25 6.61 -0.23 -10.52
N ALA A 26 7.47 -1.15 -10.95
CA ALA A 26 8.12 -2.14 -10.09
C ALA A 26 9.00 -1.46 -9.01
N ASP A 27 9.82 -0.48 -9.40
CA ASP A 27 10.68 0.24 -8.47
C ASP A 27 9.83 1.05 -7.47
N ALA A 28 8.84 1.80 -7.95
CA ALA A 28 7.97 2.63 -7.12
C ALA A 28 7.19 1.79 -6.10
N SER A 29 6.58 0.70 -6.55
CA SER A 29 5.80 -0.18 -5.67
C SER A 29 6.68 -0.86 -4.62
N SER A 30 7.88 -1.34 -4.98
CA SER A 30 8.82 -1.95 -4.04
C SER A 30 9.19 -1.00 -2.88
N LEU A 31 9.39 0.29 -3.19
CA LEU A 31 9.72 1.32 -2.20
C LEU A 31 8.50 1.66 -1.32
N VAL A 32 7.30 1.77 -1.89
CA VAL A 32 6.08 2.03 -1.13
C VAL A 32 5.75 0.88 -0.17
N PHE A 33 5.96 -0.36 -0.62
CA PHE A 33 5.77 -1.58 0.18
C PHE A 33 6.87 -1.84 1.23
N VAL A 34 7.78 -0.88 1.45
CA VAL A 34 8.60 -0.82 2.67
C VAL A 34 7.76 -0.36 3.88
N SER A 35 6.68 0.39 3.63
CA SER A 35 5.81 0.93 4.68
C SER A 35 5.28 -0.11 5.68
N PRO A 36 4.93 -1.36 5.30
CA PRO A 36 4.43 -2.33 6.27
C PRO A 36 5.47 -2.77 7.30
N VAL A 37 6.72 -2.98 6.88
CA VAL A 37 7.84 -3.29 7.78
C VAL A 37 8.10 -2.09 8.71
N LEU A 38 8.13 -0.87 8.18
CA LEU A 38 8.28 0.34 9.01
C LEU A 38 7.12 0.51 10.00
N THR A 39 5.90 0.18 9.59
CA THR A 39 4.70 0.25 10.44
C THR A 39 4.80 -0.70 11.62
N PHE A 40 5.44 -1.85 11.44
CA PHE A 40 5.68 -2.78 12.53
C PHE A 40 6.55 -2.15 13.64
N PHE A 41 7.69 -1.55 13.27
CA PHE A 41 8.57 -0.88 14.23
C PHE A 41 7.95 0.40 14.82
N MET A 42 7.33 1.22 13.98
CA MET A 42 6.69 2.46 14.43
C MET A 42 5.45 2.18 15.29
N GLY A 43 4.74 1.08 15.06
CA GLY A 43 3.64 0.62 15.92
C GLY A 43 4.12 0.25 17.31
N ALA A 44 5.28 -0.40 17.42
CA ALA A 44 5.91 -0.68 18.72
C ALA A 44 6.33 0.61 19.44
N LEU A 45 6.87 1.59 18.71
CA LEU A 45 7.33 2.86 19.30
C LEU A 45 6.16 3.78 19.72
N PHE A 46 5.20 4.03 18.82
CA PHE A 46 4.14 5.03 19.02
C PHE A 46 2.87 4.50 19.70
N LEU A 47 2.55 3.21 19.53
CA LEU A 47 1.39 2.59 20.18
C LEU A 47 1.78 1.69 21.36
N HIS A 48 3.08 1.55 21.65
CA HIS A 48 3.60 0.64 22.66
C HIS A 48 3.09 -0.80 22.50
N GLU A 49 2.85 -1.23 21.25
CA GLU A 49 2.46 -2.60 20.95
C GLU A 49 3.66 -3.55 21.14
N LYS A 50 3.43 -4.70 21.79
CA LYS A 50 4.49 -5.71 21.95
C LYS A 50 4.93 -6.24 20.59
N ILE A 51 6.24 -6.19 20.34
CA ILE A 51 6.86 -6.81 19.16
C ILE A 51 6.75 -8.30 19.30
N ASP A 52 6.01 -8.90 18.38
CA ASP A 52 5.96 -10.34 18.24
C ASP A 52 7.04 -10.80 17.25
N PRO A 53 8.06 -11.55 17.69
CA PRO A 53 9.22 -11.88 16.86
C PRO A 53 8.85 -12.70 15.62
N ILE A 54 7.85 -13.58 15.70
CA ILE A 54 7.43 -14.37 14.53
C ILE A 54 6.74 -13.48 13.50
N SER A 55 5.91 -12.53 13.93
CA SER A 55 5.32 -11.54 13.03
C SER A 55 6.38 -10.66 12.39
N LEU A 56 7.45 -10.30 13.10
CA LEU A 56 8.58 -9.54 12.55
C LEU A 56 9.37 -10.35 11.51
N ILE A 57 9.71 -11.60 11.82
CA ILE A 57 10.39 -12.49 10.87
C ILE A 57 9.52 -12.67 9.62
N SER A 58 8.22 -12.92 9.81
CA SER A 58 7.25 -13.05 8.71
C SER A 58 7.15 -11.75 7.89
N ALA A 59 7.23 -10.58 8.52
CA ALA A 59 7.25 -9.29 7.82
C ALA A 59 8.48 -9.16 6.90
N ILE A 60 9.66 -9.45 7.43
CA ILE A 60 10.94 -9.36 6.70
C ILE A 60 10.97 -10.40 5.57
N THR A 61 10.55 -11.63 5.85
CA THR A 61 10.47 -12.71 4.86
C THR A 61 9.44 -12.41 3.77
N ALA A 62 8.26 -11.89 4.13
CA ALA A 62 7.26 -11.46 3.15
C ALA A 62 7.74 -10.28 2.28
N PHE A 63 8.50 -9.35 2.86
CA PHE A 63 9.14 -8.27 2.10
C PHE A 63 10.20 -8.82 1.12
N GLY A 64 10.98 -9.83 1.51
CA GLY A 64 11.85 -10.55 0.58
C GLY A 64 11.06 -11.21 -0.57
N GLY A 65 9.96 -11.88 -0.25
CA GLY A 65 9.05 -12.45 -1.24
C GLY A 65 8.46 -11.39 -2.18
N LEU A 66 8.09 -10.22 -1.66
CA LEU A 66 7.64 -9.07 -2.45
C LEU A 66 8.70 -8.65 -3.47
N ILE A 67 9.97 -8.53 -3.08
CA ILE A 67 11.06 -8.17 -4.00
C ILE A 67 11.17 -9.19 -5.13
N CYS A 68 10.97 -10.49 -4.85
CA CYS A 68 10.95 -11.53 -5.88
C CYS A 68 9.76 -11.41 -6.84
N VAL A 69 8.58 -11.00 -6.36
CA VAL A 69 7.39 -10.80 -7.21
C VAL A 69 7.52 -9.54 -8.06
N VAL A 70 7.81 -8.42 -7.40
CA VAL A 70 7.86 -7.08 -8.02
C VAL A 70 9.07 -6.92 -8.93
N ARG A 71 10.18 -7.61 -8.59
CA ARG A 71 11.43 -7.65 -9.36
C ARG A 71 11.88 -6.25 -9.84
N PRO A 72 12.21 -5.35 -8.90
CA PRO A 72 12.60 -3.99 -9.25
C PRO A 72 13.86 -3.97 -10.13
N GLY A 73 13.86 -3.08 -11.12
CA GLY A 73 14.93 -2.98 -12.12
C GLY A 73 16.27 -2.57 -11.52
N PHE A 74 16.28 -1.82 -10.42
CA PHE A 74 17.52 -1.46 -9.72
C PHE A 74 18.27 -2.65 -9.11
N LEU A 75 17.57 -3.77 -8.82
CA LEU A 75 18.16 -4.99 -8.26
C LEU A 75 18.44 -6.04 -9.33
N PHE A 76 17.57 -6.15 -10.33
CA PHE A 76 17.59 -7.24 -11.32
C PHE A 76 18.09 -6.80 -12.71
N GLY A 77 18.37 -5.52 -12.90
CA GLY A 77 18.70 -4.93 -14.19
C GLY A 77 17.44 -4.46 -14.93
N TYR A 78 17.61 -3.42 -15.75
CA TYR A 78 16.54 -2.90 -16.60
C TYR A 78 16.56 -3.63 -17.95
N ASP A 79 15.54 -4.46 -18.22
CA ASP A 79 15.42 -5.18 -19.50
C ASP A 79 15.09 -4.25 -20.68
N HIS A 80 14.60 -3.03 -20.41
CA HIS A 80 14.30 -2.01 -21.42
C HIS A 80 15.17 -0.74 -21.25
N PRO A 81 15.79 -0.23 -22.31
CA PRO A 81 16.62 0.99 -22.27
C PRO A 81 15.81 2.27 -21.95
N THR A 82 14.47 2.24 -22.07
CA THR A 82 13.58 3.31 -21.62
C THR A 82 13.31 3.33 -20.11
N ALA A 83 13.67 2.25 -19.38
CA ALA A 83 13.61 2.21 -17.92
C ALA A 83 14.86 2.83 -17.25
N ALA A 84 15.85 3.23 -18.05
CA ALA A 84 16.99 4.05 -17.65
C ALA A 84 16.67 5.56 -17.70
N SER A 85 15.41 5.97 -17.54
CA SER A 85 15.20 7.28 -16.93
C SER A 85 15.66 7.11 -15.49
N ASP A 86 16.90 7.53 -15.20
CA ASP A 86 17.41 7.73 -13.85
C ASP A 86 16.21 8.08 -12.96
N GLY A 87 15.83 7.15 -12.09
CA GLY A 87 14.82 7.43 -11.08
C GLY A 87 15.41 8.57 -10.28
N SER A 88 15.06 9.81 -10.66
CA SER A 88 15.69 11.00 -10.14
C SER A 88 15.69 10.85 -8.63
N TRP A 89 16.75 11.25 -7.94
CA TRP A 89 16.81 11.17 -6.47
C TRP A 89 15.51 11.70 -5.82
N VAL A 90 14.86 12.68 -6.48
CA VAL A 90 13.53 13.19 -6.16
C VAL A 90 12.42 12.12 -6.16
N ALA A 91 12.35 11.24 -7.14
CA ALA A 91 11.38 10.16 -7.25
C ALA A 91 11.59 9.09 -6.17
N VAL A 92 12.85 8.73 -5.87
CA VAL A 92 13.16 7.82 -4.76
C VAL A 92 12.77 8.45 -3.43
N CYS A 93 13.12 9.72 -3.22
CA CYS A 93 12.70 10.46 -2.03
C CYS A 93 11.17 10.55 -1.93
N SER A 94 10.44 10.77 -3.02
CA SER A 94 8.99 10.81 -2.98
C SER A 94 8.41 9.44 -2.63
N ALA A 95 8.91 8.35 -3.21
CA ALA A 95 8.45 7.00 -2.86
C ALA A 95 8.65 6.69 -1.36
N LEU A 96 9.81 7.05 -0.80
CA LEU A 96 10.12 6.90 0.62
C LEU A 96 9.24 7.80 1.52
N LEU A 97 9.00 9.05 1.11
CA LEU A 97 8.07 9.95 1.82
C LEU A 97 6.63 9.43 1.76
N GLY A 98 6.23 8.83 0.64
CA GLY A 98 4.96 8.13 0.46
C GLY A 98 4.84 6.95 1.41
N ALA A 99 5.86 6.10 1.47
CA ALA A 99 5.94 4.96 2.40
C ALA A 99 5.87 5.41 3.87
N PHE A 100 6.59 6.47 4.24
CA PHE A 100 6.58 7.02 5.60
C PHE A 100 5.23 7.65 5.96
N SER A 101 4.60 8.38 5.04
CA SER A 101 3.25 8.91 5.23
C SER A 101 2.22 7.78 5.40
N GLN A 102 2.40 6.68 4.67
CA GLN A 102 1.55 5.48 4.77
C GLN A 102 1.65 4.81 6.15
N VAL A 103 2.84 4.81 6.77
CA VAL A 103 2.99 4.33 8.16
C VAL A 103 2.05 5.11 9.08
N PHE A 104 2.07 6.44 9.04
CA PHE A 104 1.19 7.26 9.87
C PHE A 104 -0.29 7.05 9.57
N VAL A 105 -0.66 6.79 8.32
CA VAL A 105 -2.03 6.39 7.95
C VAL A 105 -2.44 5.11 8.71
N PHE A 106 -1.59 4.10 8.72
CA PHE A 106 -1.87 2.84 9.43
C PHE A 106 -1.90 3.00 10.95
N LEU A 107 -0.96 3.77 11.53
CA LEU A 107 -0.95 4.07 12.97
C LEU A 107 -2.21 4.83 13.40
N THR A 108 -2.61 5.84 12.62
CA THR A 108 -3.81 6.63 12.92
C THR A 108 -5.08 5.80 12.77
N MET A 109 -5.20 4.95 11.75
CA MET A 109 -6.32 4.00 11.64
C MET A 109 -6.45 3.14 12.90
N ARG A 110 -5.33 2.62 13.41
CA ARG A 110 -5.31 1.83 14.64
C ARG A 110 -5.74 2.62 15.88
N GLN A 111 -5.26 3.86 16.02
CA GLN A 111 -5.67 4.73 17.13
C GLN A 111 -7.16 5.13 17.06
N LEU A 112 -7.72 5.19 15.85
CA LEU A 112 -9.12 5.55 15.60
C LEU A 112 -10.06 4.33 15.70
N LYS A 113 -9.67 3.22 16.33
CA LYS A 113 -10.50 2.00 16.48
C LYS A 113 -11.88 2.21 17.13
N GLY A 114 -12.05 3.29 17.91
CA GLY A 114 -13.33 3.64 18.56
C GLY A 114 -14.30 4.42 17.67
N LEU A 115 -13.87 4.90 16.49
CA LEU A 115 -14.71 5.64 15.57
C LEU A 115 -15.29 4.73 14.49
N ASN A 116 -16.49 5.07 14.04
CA ASN A 116 -17.16 4.34 12.98
C ASN A 116 -16.36 4.47 11.67
N VAL A 117 -16.17 3.35 10.96
CA VAL A 117 -15.33 3.27 9.76
C VAL A 117 -15.81 4.21 8.67
N PHE A 118 -17.14 4.33 8.54
CA PHE A 118 -17.79 5.27 7.62
C PHE A 118 -17.33 6.70 7.84
N VAL A 119 -17.22 7.14 9.10
CA VAL A 119 -16.78 8.50 9.44
C VAL A 119 -15.34 8.72 8.98
N ILE A 120 -14.44 7.77 9.27
CA ILE A 120 -13.01 7.91 8.92
C ILE A 120 -12.82 8.02 7.41
N VAL A 121 -13.46 7.14 6.63
CA VAL A 121 -13.30 7.15 5.17
C VAL A 121 -14.07 8.29 4.52
N HIS A 122 -15.23 8.69 5.05
CA HIS A 122 -15.97 9.85 4.55
C HIS A 122 -15.13 11.13 4.69
N TYR A 123 -14.58 11.41 5.87
CA TYR A 123 -13.73 12.58 6.08
C TYR A 123 -12.42 12.49 5.29
N PHE A 124 -11.86 11.29 5.09
CA PHE A 124 -10.72 11.11 4.20
C PHE A 124 -11.08 11.45 2.75
N ALA A 125 -12.18 10.92 2.22
CA ALA A 125 -12.63 11.20 0.86
C ALA A 125 -12.92 12.69 0.64
N LEU A 126 -13.64 13.32 1.58
CA LEU A 126 -13.96 14.75 1.54
C LEU A 126 -12.68 15.62 1.58
N ALA A 127 -11.74 15.31 2.47
CA ALA A 127 -10.47 16.01 2.54
C ALA A 127 -9.65 15.82 1.25
N SER A 128 -9.61 14.61 0.69
CA SER A 128 -8.91 14.32 -0.57
C SER A 128 -9.51 15.09 -1.74
N VAL A 129 -10.83 15.24 -1.83
CA VAL A 129 -11.48 16.07 -2.85
C VAL A 129 -11.09 17.55 -2.70
N ILE A 130 -11.18 18.09 -1.48
CA ILE A 130 -10.83 19.50 -1.22
C ILE A 130 -9.35 19.77 -1.53
N LEU A 131 -8.45 18.92 -1.06
CA LEU A 131 -7.00 19.08 -1.27
C LEU A 131 -6.62 18.89 -2.74
N THR A 132 -7.26 17.97 -3.46
CA THR A 132 -7.03 17.79 -4.90
C THR A 132 -7.52 19.01 -5.69
N MET A 133 -8.70 19.56 -5.35
CA MET A 133 -9.19 20.78 -6.00
C MET A 133 -8.28 21.99 -5.72
N LEU A 134 -7.78 22.12 -4.49
CA LEU A 134 -6.81 23.16 -4.14
C LEU A 134 -5.50 23.00 -4.91
N TRP A 135 -4.99 21.77 -5.01
CA TRP A 135 -3.79 21.44 -5.77
C TRP A 135 -3.94 21.81 -7.26
N LEU A 136 -5.09 21.45 -7.86
CA LEU A 136 -5.41 21.79 -9.25
C LEU A 136 -5.47 23.32 -9.47
N ALA A 137 -6.09 24.05 -8.54
CA ALA A 137 -6.20 25.51 -8.62
C ALA A 137 -4.83 26.22 -8.53
N LEU A 138 -3.90 25.69 -7.74
CA LEU A 138 -2.58 26.29 -7.51
C LEU A 138 -1.59 26.01 -8.64
N ILE A 139 -1.65 24.83 -9.28
CA ILE A 139 -0.63 24.38 -10.25
C ILE A 139 -1.03 24.69 -11.70
N GLN A 140 -2.23 25.21 -11.94
CA GLN A 140 -2.73 25.62 -13.27
C GLN A 140 -2.52 24.55 -14.38
N GLN A 141 -2.64 23.28 -14.02
CA GLN A 141 -2.79 22.22 -15.01
C GLN A 141 -4.22 22.27 -15.56
N SER A 142 -4.37 22.11 -16.87
CA SER A 142 -5.68 22.09 -17.53
C SER A 142 -6.51 20.92 -17.00
N PHE A 143 -7.69 21.22 -16.46
CA PHE A 143 -8.65 20.19 -16.06
C PHE A 143 -9.10 19.43 -17.32
N TYR A 144 -8.64 18.19 -17.46
CA TYR A 144 -9.03 17.33 -18.57
C TYR A 144 -10.30 16.56 -18.22
N MET A 145 -11.38 16.85 -18.95
CA MET A 145 -12.62 16.08 -18.87
C MET A 145 -12.50 14.84 -19.77
N PRO A 146 -12.82 13.63 -19.29
CA PRO A 146 -12.75 12.44 -20.15
C PRO A 146 -13.81 12.50 -21.26
N ASP A 147 -13.36 12.39 -22.51
CA ASP A 147 -14.25 12.46 -23.69
C ASP A 147 -14.99 11.13 -23.98
N THR A 148 -14.49 10.01 -23.45
CA THR A 148 -14.99 8.66 -23.78
C THR A 148 -15.82 8.06 -22.65
N PHE A 149 -16.96 7.45 -22.99
CA PHE A 149 -17.81 6.73 -22.03
C PHE A 149 -17.06 5.62 -21.27
N LEU A 150 -16.11 4.96 -21.93
CA LEU A 150 -15.26 3.93 -21.33
C LEU A 150 -14.45 4.46 -20.13
N LEU A 151 -13.89 5.68 -20.24
CA LEU A 151 -13.14 6.33 -19.17
C LEU A 151 -14.05 6.64 -17.97
N TRP A 152 -15.25 7.16 -18.22
CA TRP A 152 -16.23 7.40 -17.16
C TRP A 152 -16.62 6.12 -16.41
N ARG A 153 -16.85 5.03 -17.15
CA ARG A 153 -17.12 3.72 -16.54
C ARG A 153 -15.95 3.24 -15.68
N ALA A 154 -14.71 3.43 -16.15
CA ALA A 154 -13.51 3.08 -15.39
C ALA A 154 -13.38 3.92 -14.11
N ILE A 155 -13.61 5.24 -14.19
CA ILE A 155 -13.54 6.16 -13.04
C ILE A 155 -14.59 5.79 -11.97
N ILE A 156 -15.84 5.55 -12.38
CA ILE A 156 -16.90 5.15 -11.46
C ILE A 156 -16.59 3.78 -10.84
N GLY A 157 -16.14 2.83 -11.67
CA GLY A 157 -15.77 1.49 -11.23
C GLY A 157 -14.63 1.49 -10.20
N THR A 158 -13.54 2.21 -10.47
CA THR A 158 -12.43 2.35 -9.53
C THR A 158 -12.84 3.11 -8.29
N GLY A 159 -13.71 4.11 -8.39
CA GLY A 159 -14.26 4.84 -7.23
C GLY A 159 -15.03 3.93 -6.27
N ILE A 160 -15.96 3.12 -6.79
CA ILE A 160 -16.74 2.17 -5.98
C ILE A 160 -15.83 1.10 -5.37
N ALA A 161 -14.94 0.50 -6.17
CA ALA A 161 -14.01 -0.52 -5.69
C ALA A 161 -13.05 0.03 -4.63
N THR A 162 -12.52 1.24 -4.84
CA THR A 162 -11.61 1.90 -3.88
C THR A 162 -12.34 2.26 -2.59
N PHE A 163 -13.59 2.72 -2.67
CA PHE A 163 -14.39 2.99 -1.47
C PHE A 163 -14.60 1.72 -0.64
N GLY A 164 -15.01 0.62 -1.28
CA GLY A 164 -15.12 -0.69 -0.62
C GLY A 164 -13.80 -1.17 -0.04
N GLY A 165 -12.71 -1.09 -0.82
CA GLY A 165 -11.37 -1.43 -0.36
C GLY A 165 -10.91 -0.61 0.85
N GLN A 166 -11.15 0.71 0.84
CA GLN A 166 -10.82 1.59 1.96
C GLN A 166 -11.64 1.29 3.22
N MET A 167 -12.91 0.88 3.08
CA MET A 167 -13.73 0.41 4.20
C MET A 167 -13.10 -0.82 4.86
N PHE A 168 -12.80 -1.86 4.08
CA PHE A 168 -12.21 -3.10 4.60
C PHE A 168 -10.81 -2.87 5.16
N LEU A 169 -9.98 -2.08 4.47
CA LEU A 169 -8.65 -1.71 4.92
C LEU A 169 -8.71 -1.00 6.27
N THR A 170 -9.52 0.05 6.38
CA THR A 170 -9.65 0.82 7.63
C THR A 170 -10.17 -0.06 8.75
N ARG A 171 -11.20 -0.89 8.49
CA ARG A 171 -11.71 -1.83 9.49
C ARG A 171 -10.66 -2.84 9.92
N GLY A 172 -9.87 -3.38 8.99
CA GLY A 172 -8.78 -4.33 9.27
C GLY A 172 -7.75 -3.75 10.24
N PHE A 173 -7.28 -2.52 9.99
CA PHE A 173 -6.33 -1.83 10.87
C PHE A 173 -6.91 -1.40 12.22
N GLN A 174 -8.24 -1.20 12.31
CA GLN A 174 -8.89 -0.94 13.61
C GLN A 174 -8.97 -2.21 14.46
N LEU A 175 -9.28 -3.36 13.84
CA LEU A 175 -9.44 -4.64 14.54
C LEU A 175 -8.10 -5.20 15.01
N GLU A 176 -7.07 -5.12 14.16
CA GLU A 176 -5.80 -5.78 14.42
C GLU A 176 -4.68 -4.84 14.85
N LYS A 177 -3.65 -5.38 15.50
CA LYS A 177 -2.40 -4.64 15.79
C LYS A 177 -1.82 -4.09 14.49
N ALA A 178 -1.31 -2.86 14.54
CA ALA A 178 -0.85 -2.16 13.34
C ALA A 178 0.24 -2.95 12.61
N GLY A 179 1.18 -3.54 13.35
CA GLY A 179 2.24 -4.37 12.78
C GLY A 179 1.71 -5.62 12.06
N ILE A 180 0.77 -6.35 12.67
CA ILE A 180 0.21 -7.58 12.08
C ILE A 180 -0.64 -7.24 10.84
N ALA A 181 -1.51 -6.24 10.95
CA ALA A 181 -2.32 -5.75 9.83
C ALA A 181 -1.45 -5.30 8.64
N ALA A 182 -0.34 -4.63 8.95
CA ALA A 182 0.61 -4.17 7.94
C ALA A 182 1.21 -5.36 7.17
N VAL A 183 1.69 -6.42 7.83
CA VAL A 183 2.25 -7.59 7.12
C VAL A 183 1.25 -8.24 6.18
N MET A 184 -0.03 -8.30 6.57
CA MET A 184 -1.09 -8.84 5.71
C MET A 184 -1.27 -8.06 4.40
N ARG A 185 -0.80 -6.80 4.31
CA ARG A 185 -0.80 -6.01 3.08
C ARG A 185 0.07 -6.58 1.98
N TYR A 186 1.05 -7.42 2.30
CA TYR A 186 1.86 -8.09 1.26
C TYR A 186 1.02 -9.05 0.41
N LEU A 187 -0.12 -9.54 0.92
CA LEU A 187 -1.06 -10.35 0.13
C LEU A 187 -1.64 -9.58 -1.06
N ASP A 188 -1.74 -8.25 -1.01
CA ASP A 188 -2.19 -7.46 -2.16
C ASP A 188 -1.36 -7.77 -3.40
N VAL A 189 -0.04 -7.91 -3.24
CA VAL A 189 0.86 -8.20 -4.36
C VAL A 189 0.63 -9.61 -4.90
N VAL A 190 0.27 -10.56 -4.05
CA VAL A 190 -0.11 -11.92 -4.49
C VAL A 190 -1.39 -11.88 -5.31
N PHE A 191 -2.40 -11.12 -4.88
CA PHE A 191 -3.66 -10.97 -5.63
C PHE A 191 -3.47 -10.24 -6.95
N VAL A 192 -2.67 -9.17 -6.96
CA VAL A 192 -2.31 -8.45 -8.19
C VAL A 192 -1.62 -9.41 -9.16
N PHE A 193 -0.61 -10.16 -8.70
CA PHE A 193 0.08 -11.15 -9.52
C PHE A 193 -0.87 -12.24 -10.10
N ILE A 194 -1.82 -12.73 -9.30
CA ILE A 194 -2.82 -13.69 -9.77
C ILE A 194 -3.72 -13.07 -10.85
N TRP A 195 -4.14 -11.81 -10.67
CA TRP A 195 -4.94 -11.10 -11.66
C TRP A 195 -4.17 -10.79 -12.93
N ASP A 196 -2.91 -10.39 -12.84
CA ASP A 196 -2.05 -10.15 -14.01
C ASP A 196 -1.92 -11.43 -14.84
N SER A 197 -1.74 -12.58 -14.18
CA SER A 197 -1.69 -13.87 -14.88
C SER A 197 -3.03 -14.28 -15.50
N LEU A 198 -4.13 -14.18 -14.77
CA LEU A 198 -5.44 -14.69 -15.22
C LEU A 198 -6.15 -13.77 -16.21
N ILE A 199 -6.03 -12.45 -16.03
CA ILE A 199 -6.77 -11.44 -16.80
C ILE A 199 -5.91 -10.94 -17.95
N LEU A 200 -4.64 -10.61 -17.71
CA LEU A 200 -3.74 -10.03 -18.73
C LEU A 200 -2.98 -11.11 -19.51
N GLY A 201 -2.91 -12.34 -18.98
CA GLY A 201 -2.22 -13.45 -19.65
C GLY A 201 -0.71 -13.26 -19.73
N GLU A 202 -0.14 -12.42 -18.85
CA GLU A 202 1.30 -12.14 -18.86
C GLU A 202 2.12 -13.37 -18.46
N HIS A 203 3.30 -13.51 -19.08
CA HIS A 203 4.21 -14.61 -18.79
C HIS A 203 4.81 -14.47 -17.39
N ILE A 204 4.34 -15.33 -16.48
CA ILE A 204 4.84 -15.43 -15.12
C ILE A 204 6.29 -15.91 -15.11
N ASN A 205 7.15 -15.19 -14.41
CA ASN A 205 8.48 -15.65 -14.03
C ASN A 205 8.41 -16.63 -12.85
N HIS A 206 9.18 -17.72 -12.88
CA HIS A 206 9.29 -18.68 -11.78
C HIS A 206 9.66 -18.03 -10.44
N TRP A 207 10.45 -16.95 -10.45
CA TRP A 207 10.81 -16.19 -9.25
C TRP A 207 9.60 -15.51 -8.59
N SER A 208 8.64 -15.01 -9.39
CA SER A 208 7.42 -14.39 -8.87
C SER A 208 6.51 -15.43 -8.22
N ILE A 209 6.50 -16.68 -8.72
CA ILE A 209 5.77 -17.78 -8.08
C ILE A 209 6.36 -18.07 -6.70
N VAL A 210 7.70 -18.18 -6.60
CA VAL A 210 8.38 -18.41 -5.32
C VAL A 210 8.07 -17.29 -4.34
N GLY A 211 8.17 -16.03 -4.78
CA GLY A 211 7.84 -14.87 -3.96
C GLY A 211 6.39 -14.89 -3.45
N ALA A 212 5.44 -15.22 -4.32
CA ALA A 212 4.03 -15.32 -3.95
C ALA A 212 3.76 -16.43 -2.92
N VAL A 213 4.38 -17.60 -3.08
CA VAL A 213 4.29 -18.72 -2.11
C VAL A 213 4.89 -18.33 -0.76
N VAL A 214 6.01 -17.61 -0.75
CA VAL A 214 6.65 -17.12 0.49
C VAL A 214 5.72 -16.16 1.23
N ILE A 215 5.13 -15.18 0.54
CA ILE A 215 4.18 -14.23 1.13
C ILE A 215 2.96 -14.97 1.70
N LEU A 216 2.39 -15.91 0.93
CA LEU A 216 1.22 -16.69 1.34
C LEU A 216 1.53 -17.52 2.60
N THR A 217 2.69 -18.15 2.64
CA THR A 217 3.14 -18.94 3.80
C THR A 217 3.26 -18.07 5.05
N CYS A 218 3.86 -16.88 4.93
CA CYS A 218 3.96 -15.93 6.03
C CYS A 218 2.59 -15.50 6.55
N ALA A 219 1.64 -15.21 5.66
CA ALA A 219 0.27 -14.85 6.04
C ALA A 219 -0.45 -15.99 6.76
N VAL A 220 -0.29 -17.24 6.29
CA VAL A 220 -0.87 -18.43 6.94
C VAL A 220 -0.27 -18.64 8.33
N ILE A 221 1.05 -18.52 8.49
CA ILE A 221 1.74 -18.65 9.80
C ILE A 221 1.17 -17.65 10.80
N ILE A 222 1.02 -16.38 10.40
CA ILE A 222 0.46 -15.32 11.25
C ILE A 222 -0.99 -15.64 11.62
N ALA A 223 -1.81 -16.05 10.65
CA ALA A 223 -3.22 -16.36 10.87
C ALA A 223 -3.41 -17.57 11.82
N VAL A 224 -2.70 -18.67 11.58
CA VAL A 224 -2.78 -19.90 12.40
C VAL A 224 -2.32 -19.61 13.83
N ARG A 225 -1.22 -18.89 13.99
CA ARG A 225 -0.72 -18.56 15.32
C ARG A 225 -1.67 -17.66 16.09
N LYS A 226 -2.33 -16.72 15.41
CA LYS A 226 -3.37 -15.91 16.03
C LYS A 226 -4.51 -16.78 16.55
N ILE A 227 -5.01 -17.71 15.74
CA ILE A 227 -6.07 -18.64 16.14
C ILE A 227 -5.66 -19.47 17.36
N GLN A 228 -4.42 -19.99 17.39
CA GLN A 228 -3.89 -20.73 18.54
C GLN A 228 -3.82 -19.90 19.82
N MET A 229 -3.43 -18.63 19.73
CA MET A 229 -3.39 -17.73 20.88
C MET A 229 -4.80 -17.43 21.39
N THR A 230 -5.77 -17.18 20.50
CA THR A 230 -7.16 -16.91 20.89
C THR A 230 -7.86 -18.13 21.49
N MET A 231 -7.52 -19.37 21.08
CA MET A 231 -8.09 -20.58 21.68
C MET A 231 -7.52 -20.92 23.06
N LYS A 232 -6.42 -20.28 23.47
CA LYS A 232 -5.75 -20.53 24.76
C LYS A 232 -6.25 -19.59 25.87
N ASP A 233 -6.89 -18.48 25.50
CA ASP A 233 -7.53 -17.51 26.40
C ASP A 233 -9.00 -17.88 26.67
#